data_AF-A0A3N7CL20-F1
#
_entry.id   AF-A0A3N7CL20-F1
#
_cell.length_a   1.000
_cell.length_b   1.000
_cell.length_c   1.000
_cell.angle_alpha   90.00
_cell.angle_beta   90.00
_cell.angle_gamma   90.00
#
_symmetry.space_group_name_H-M   'P 1'
#
loop_
_entity.id
_entity.type
_entity.pdbx_description
1 polymer ?
#
loop_
_entity_poly.entity_id
_entity_poly.type
_entity_poly.pdbx_seq_one_letter_code
_entity_poly.pdbx_strand_id
1 'polypeptide(L)'
;MNRPFLFLGIILFLSSCISRKKELVISAPTVSSPDLSLNTASEAELFHIACFNKDTALVKTAVVKITNQANLFHVACFNDEATIRKIAVDRLSDESNLFHIASFDEDAAVRKLAVSKMSNQSKLFHIASFDDDVATRKIAINKLNDQANLFHIASFDKDTASRKLAVSKINDKQRLNHIIAFEKDNEIRELALNQLQHN
;
A
#
# COMPACT_ATOMS: atom_id res chain seq x y z
N MET A 1 -38.54 -7.83 -62.96
CA MET A 1 -38.33 -8.17 -64.38
C MET A 1 -36.97 -7.64 -64.82
N ASN A 2 -36.15 -8.55 -65.34
CA ASN A 2 -35.09 -8.40 -66.34
C ASN A 2 -33.90 -7.42 -66.12
N ARG A 3 -32.70 -8.04 -66.02
CA ARG A 3 -31.36 -7.53 -66.41
C ARG A 3 -31.32 -7.27 -67.94
N PRO A 4 -30.17 -7.03 -68.64
CA PRO A 4 -28.76 -6.64 -68.31
C PRO A 4 -28.20 -5.52 -69.24
N PHE A 5 -26.90 -5.18 -69.18
CA PHE A 5 -25.92 -5.32 -70.28
C PHE A 5 -24.60 -4.54 -70.06
N LEU A 6 -23.50 -5.22 -70.43
CA LEU A 6 -22.10 -4.78 -70.48
C LEU A 6 -21.83 -3.72 -71.57
N PHE A 7 -20.80 -2.88 -71.36
CA PHE A 7 -19.78 -2.45 -72.35
C PHE A 7 -18.59 -1.85 -71.56
N LEU A 8 -17.47 -2.54 -71.39
CA LEU A 8 -16.26 -2.54 -72.24
C LEU A 8 -15.83 -1.14 -72.72
N GLY A 9 -14.74 -0.60 -72.16
CA GLY A 9 -14.14 0.67 -72.59
C GLY A 9 -12.84 1.00 -71.82
N ILE A 10 -11.73 0.58 -72.41
CA ILE A 10 -10.34 0.82 -71.99
C ILE A 10 -9.99 2.31 -72.17
N ILE A 11 -9.13 2.88 -71.32
CA ILE A 11 -7.88 3.60 -71.69
C ILE A 11 -7.37 4.40 -70.49
N LEU A 12 -6.16 3.98 -70.07
CA LEU A 12 -5.23 4.65 -69.18
C LEU A 12 -4.90 6.06 -69.68
N PHE A 13 -4.99 7.05 -68.80
CA PHE A 13 -4.09 8.21 -68.87
C PHE A 13 -3.50 8.47 -67.48
N LEU A 14 -2.19 8.25 -67.42
CA LEU A 14 -1.30 8.64 -66.34
C LEU A 14 -1.45 10.14 -66.08
N SER A 15 -1.79 10.51 -64.85
CA SER A 15 -1.36 11.77 -64.28
C SER A 15 -0.84 11.53 -62.88
N SER A 16 0.42 11.88 -62.73
CA SER A 16 1.30 11.73 -61.59
C SER A 16 0.73 12.34 -60.30
N CYS A 17 0.56 11.51 -59.29
CA CYS A 17 0.68 11.92 -57.90
C CYS A 17 1.79 11.08 -57.26
N ILE A 18 3.04 11.50 -57.47
CA ILE A 18 4.16 11.04 -56.65
C ILE A 18 3.88 11.54 -55.24
N SER A 19 3.41 10.63 -54.40
CA SER A 19 3.37 10.85 -52.96
C SER A 19 4.82 10.92 -52.49
N ARG A 20 5.29 12.14 -52.24
CA ARG A 20 6.63 12.41 -51.72
C ARG A 20 6.67 11.85 -50.30
N LYS A 21 7.03 10.57 -50.18
CA LYS A 21 7.38 9.93 -48.93
C LYS A 21 8.60 10.68 -48.40
N LYS A 22 8.36 11.64 -47.52
CA LYS A 22 9.43 12.29 -46.77
C LYS A 22 9.92 11.19 -45.83
N GLU A 23 10.93 10.44 -46.26
CA GLU A 23 11.79 9.68 -45.35
C GLU A 23 12.40 10.72 -44.42
N LEU A 24 11.71 10.92 -43.30
CA LEU A 24 12.30 11.50 -42.12
C LEU A 24 13.34 10.47 -41.70
N VAL A 25 14.58 10.73 -42.10
CA VAL A 25 15.76 10.17 -41.47
C VAL A 25 15.61 10.51 -39.99
N ILE A 26 15.11 9.53 -39.23
CA ILE A 26 15.16 9.56 -37.77
C ILE A 26 16.65 9.42 -37.46
N SER A 27 17.33 10.56 -37.36
CA SER A 27 18.55 10.63 -36.59
C SER A 27 18.16 10.16 -35.19
N ALA A 28 18.64 8.97 -34.82
CA ALA A 28 18.43 8.40 -33.51
C ALA A 28 18.77 9.46 -32.45
N PRO A 29 17.81 9.85 -31.58
CA PRO A 29 18.19 10.54 -30.38
C PRO A 29 18.95 9.50 -29.55
N THR A 30 20.21 9.86 -29.30
CA THR A 30 21.03 9.46 -28.15
C THR A 30 20.23 8.77 -27.05
N VAL A 31 20.75 7.63 -26.57
CA VAL A 31 20.32 6.94 -25.35
C VAL A 31 20.29 7.96 -24.20
N SER A 32 19.15 8.62 -24.00
CA SER A 32 18.88 9.35 -22.77
C SER A 32 18.42 8.30 -21.79
N SER A 33 19.25 8.00 -20.78
CA SER A 33 18.82 7.17 -19.67
C SER A 33 17.48 7.71 -19.13
N PRO A 34 16.49 6.84 -18.84
CA PRO A 34 15.19 7.26 -18.28
C PRO A 34 15.32 8.12 -17.01
N ASP A 35 16.45 7.97 -16.32
CA ASP A 35 16.83 8.70 -15.12
C ASP A 35 16.99 10.21 -15.35
N LEU A 36 17.49 10.64 -16.52
CA LEU A 36 17.70 12.06 -16.79
C LEU A 36 16.38 12.81 -17.03
N SER A 37 15.38 12.17 -17.65
CA SER A 37 14.10 12.82 -17.97
C SER A 37 13.17 12.97 -16.77
N LEU A 38 13.28 12.10 -15.76
CA LEU A 38 12.47 12.20 -14.55
C LEU A 38 12.98 13.22 -13.53
N ASN A 39 14.23 13.66 -13.64
CA ASN A 39 14.80 14.68 -12.74
C ASN A 39 14.18 16.07 -12.92
N THR A 40 13.63 16.35 -14.10
CA THR A 40 12.98 17.63 -14.43
C THR A 40 11.47 17.50 -14.60
N ALA A 41 10.90 16.31 -14.36
CA ALA A 41 9.48 16.07 -14.52
C ALA A 41 8.68 16.84 -13.47
N SER A 42 7.56 17.42 -13.90
CA SER A 42 6.59 18.05 -13.00
C SER A 42 5.89 17.03 -12.11
N GLU A 43 5.33 17.47 -10.99
CA GLU A 43 4.56 16.62 -10.07
C GLU A 43 3.39 15.91 -10.79
N ALA A 44 2.75 16.58 -11.75
CA ALA A 44 1.66 16.02 -12.56
C ALA A 44 2.14 14.91 -13.51
N GLU A 45 3.31 15.08 -14.14
CA GLU A 45 3.91 14.06 -14.99
C GLU A 45 4.37 12.85 -14.17
N LEU A 46 4.99 13.08 -13.01
CA LEU A 46 5.38 12.00 -12.09
C LEU A 46 4.16 11.19 -11.64
N PHE A 47 3.08 11.86 -11.26
CA PHE A 47 1.84 11.20 -10.87
C PHE A 47 1.20 10.43 -12.03
N HIS A 48 1.15 11.02 -13.23
CA HIS A 48 0.63 10.34 -14.42
C HIS A 48 1.42 9.07 -14.74
N ILE A 49 2.76 9.13 -14.67
CA ILE A 49 3.62 7.96 -14.85
C ILE A 49 3.34 6.91 -13.78
N ALA A 50 3.21 7.31 -12.52
CA ALA A 50 2.94 6.39 -11.41
C ALA A 50 1.60 5.64 -11.54
N CYS A 51 0.58 6.27 -12.16
CA CYS A 51 -0.75 5.69 -12.32
C CYS A 51 -0.93 4.86 -13.59
N PHE A 52 -0.26 5.22 -14.69
CA PHE A 52 -0.63 4.71 -16.02
C PHE A 52 0.51 4.09 -16.81
N ASN A 53 1.77 4.24 -16.38
CA ASN A 53 2.89 3.69 -17.12
C ASN A 53 3.03 2.18 -16.90
N LYS A 54 3.37 1.44 -17.98
CA LYS A 54 3.54 -0.02 -17.94
C LYS A 54 4.94 -0.45 -17.51
N ASP A 55 5.94 0.41 -17.64
CA ASP A 55 7.30 0.14 -17.18
C ASP A 55 7.37 0.32 -15.66
N THR A 56 7.34 -0.81 -14.95
CA THR A 56 7.40 -0.84 -13.49
C THR A 56 8.66 -0.15 -12.93
N ALA A 57 9.80 -0.18 -13.63
CA ALA A 57 11.01 0.51 -13.16
C ALA A 57 10.85 2.03 -13.23
N LEU A 58 10.20 2.52 -14.30
CA LEU A 58 9.87 3.93 -14.44
C LEU A 58 8.81 4.37 -13.42
N VAL A 59 7.79 3.55 -13.18
CA VAL A 59 6.78 3.77 -12.13
C VAL A 59 7.44 3.89 -10.75
N LYS A 60 8.31 2.95 -10.37
CA LYS A 60 9.06 3.01 -9.10
C LYS A 60 9.83 4.33 -8.97
N THR A 61 10.55 4.70 -10.02
CA THR A 61 11.34 5.95 -10.03
C THR A 61 10.45 7.18 -9.90
N ALA A 62 9.29 7.20 -10.57
CA ALA A 62 8.34 8.29 -10.47
C ALA A 62 7.78 8.41 -9.04
N VAL A 63 7.31 7.30 -8.44
CA VAL A 63 6.77 7.30 -7.06
C VAL A 63 7.80 7.77 -6.03
N VAL A 64 9.07 7.39 -6.20
CA VAL A 64 10.17 7.86 -5.35
C VAL A 64 10.38 9.38 -5.46
N LYS A 65 10.00 10.01 -6.58
CA LYS A 65 10.14 11.45 -6.80
C LYS A 65 8.89 12.26 -6.47
N ILE A 66 7.71 11.65 -6.41
CA ILE A 66 6.47 12.33 -5.99
C ILE A 66 6.68 12.91 -4.58
N THR A 67 6.31 14.18 -4.42
CA THR A 67 6.41 14.91 -3.14
C THR A 67 5.04 15.25 -2.56
N ASN A 68 4.01 15.35 -3.41
CA ASN A 68 2.66 15.63 -2.99
C ASN A 68 2.06 14.42 -2.24
N GLN A 69 1.66 14.64 -0.99
CA GLN A 69 1.13 13.58 -0.14
C GLN A 69 -0.21 13.01 -0.63
N ALA A 70 -1.04 13.80 -1.32
CA ALA A 70 -2.30 13.31 -1.90
C ALA A 70 -2.04 12.39 -3.10
N ASN A 71 -1.04 12.72 -3.94
CA ASN A 71 -0.61 11.84 -5.03
C ASN A 71 -0.01 10.53 -4.51
N LEU A 72 0.86 10.59 -3.49
CA LEU A 72 1.38 9.38 -2.83
C LEU A 72 0.26 8.54 -2.24
N PHE A 73 -0.72 9.16 -1.58
CA PHE A 73 -1.87 8.45 -1.02
C PHE A 73 -2.69 7.77 -2.11
N HIS A 74 -2.94 8.45 -3.22
CA HIS A 74 -3.63 7.86 -4.36
C HIS A 74 -2.89 6.63 -4.91
N VAL A 75 -1.57 6.73 -5.14
CA VAL A 75 -0.77 5.59 -5.60
C VAL A 75 -0.81 4.45 -4.58
N ALA A 76 -0.72 4.77 -3.28
CA ALA A 76 -0.75 3.79 -2.21
C ALA A 76 -2.10 3.07 -2.06
N CYS A 77 -3.22 3.66 -2.53
CA CYS A 77 -4.54 3.04 -2.47
C CYS A 77 -4.93 2.28 -3.74
N PHE A 78 -4.43 2.71 -4.90
CA PHE A 78 -5.00 2.30 -6.19
C PHE A 78 -4.03 1.64 -7.17
N ASN A 79 -2.72 1.59 -6.88
CA ASN A 79 -1.80 0.89 -7.76
C ASN A 79 -1.94 -0.63 -7.60
N ASP A 80 -2.11 -1.36 -8.70
CA ASP A 80 -2.31 -2.82 -8.71
C ASP A 80 -1.13 -3.58 -8.06
N GLU A 81 0.09 -3.04 -8.18
CA GLU A 81 1.30 -3.69 -7.69
C GLU A 81 1.55 -3.33 -6.22
N ALA A 82 1.39 -4.29 -5.31
CA ALA A 82 1.68 -4.11 -3.88
C ALA A 82 3.11 -3.60 -3.61
N THR A 83 4.07 -3.92 -4.49
CA THR A 83 5.43 -3.38 -4.38
C THR A 83 5.50 -1.87 -4.62
N ILE A 84 4.67 -1.32 -5.50
CA ILE A 84 4.55 0.13 -5.73
C ILE A 84 3.79 0.79 -4.59
N ARG A 85 2.69 0.18 -4.13
CA ARG A 85 1.93 0.68 -2.97
C ARG A 85 2.82 0.82 -1.75
N LYS A 86 3.69 -0.16 -1.46
CA LYS A 86 4.68 -0.07 -0.36
C LYS A 86 5.63 1.13 -0.49
N ILE A 87 6.15 1.40 -1.68
CA ILE A 87 7.04 2.56 -1.92
C ILE A 87 6.30 3.87 -1.64
N ALA A 88 5.03 3.96 -2.06
CA ALA A 88 4.20 5.12 -1.77
C ALA A 88 3.93 5.26 -0.27
N VAL A 89 3.59 4.17 0.43
CA VAL A 89 3.41 4.13 1.89
C VAL A 89 4.68 4.57 2.63
N ASP A 90 5.85 4.12 2.20
CA ASP A 90 7.13 4.50 2.81
C ASP A 90 7.35 6.02 2.81
N ARG A 91 6.77 6.72 1.83
CA ARG A 91 6.88 8.17 1.65
C ARG A 91 5.72 8.97 2.24
N LEU A 92 4.67 8.30 2.73
CA LEU A 92 3.57 8.95 3.43
C LEU A 92 4.00 9.35 4.85
N SER A 93 3.55 10.53 5.27
CA SER A 93 3.71 11.03 6.65
C SER A 93 2.39 11.35 7.35
N ASP A 94 1.28 11.45 6.61
CA ASP A 94 -0.03 11.75 7.19
C ASP A 94 -0.60 10.51 7.93
N GLU A 95 -0.86 10.68 9.23
CA GLU A 95 -1.33 9.62 10.12
C GLU A 95 -2.75 9.12 9.76
N SER A 96 -3.58 9.91 9.08
CA SER A 96 -4.92 9.50 8.66
C SER A 96 -4.88 8.68 7.37
N ASN A 97 -4.02 9.05 6.43
CA ASN A 97 -3.74 8.27 5.24
C ASN A 97 -3.09 6.92 5.58
N LEU A 98 -2.11 6.91 6.49
CA LEU A 98 -1.50 5.66 6.97
C LEU A 98 -2.54 4.75 7.64
N PHE A 99 -3.43 5.30 8.46
CA PHE A 99 -4.50 4.53 9.08
C PHE A 99 -5.50 3.97 8.06
N HIS A 100 -5.86 4.74 7.04
CA HIS A 100 -6.73 4.26 5.97
C HIS A 100 -6.10 3.03 5.28
N ILE A 101 -4.83 3.12 4.89
CA ILE A 101 -4.12 2.02 4.22
C ILE A 101 -3.99 0.82 5.16
N ALA A 102 -3.62 1.05 6.42
CA ALA A 102 -3.54 0.03 7.46
C ALA A 102 -4.88 -0.68 7.71
N SER A 103 -6.02 -0.05 7.41
CA SER A 103 -7.35 -0.62 7.66
C SER A 103 -7.94 -1.33 6.44
N PHE A 104 -7.53 -0.93 5.23
CA PHE A 104 -8.27 -1.29 4.02
C PHE A 104 -7.44 -1.89 2.88
N ASP A 105 -6.10 -1.81 2.90
CA ASP A 105 -5.32 -2.46 1.83
C ASP A 105 -5.51 -3.98 1.87
N GLU A 106 -5.73 -4.60 0.71
CA GLU A 106 -5.90 -6.05 0.58
C GLU A 106 -4.64 -6.84 0.98
N ASP A 107 -3.45 -6.28 0.74
CA ASP A 107 -2.18 -6.93 0.97
C ASP A 107 -1.71 -6.66 2.41
N ALA A 108 -1.63 -7.73 3.21
CA ALA A 108 -1.21 -7.63 4.61
C ALA A 108 0.19 -7.06 4.78
N ALA A 109 1.12 -7.22 3.84
CA ALA A 109 2.44 -6.61 3.90
C ALA A 109 2.38 -5.08 3.73
N VAL A 110 1.47 -4.56 2.89
CA VAL A 110 1.21 -3.12 2.78
C VAL A 110 0.59 -2.60 4.08
N ARG A 111 -0.41 -3.29 4.64
CA ARG A 111 -1.01 -2.92 5.93
C ARG A 111 0.03 -2.89 7.05
N LYS A 112 0.86 -3.94 7.18
CA LYS A 112 1.96 -4.02 8.17
C LYS A 112 2.91 -2.84 8.08
N LEU A 113 3.28 -2.45 6.85
CA LEU A 113 4.15 -1.29 6.63
C LEU A 113 3.48 0.00 7.12
N ALA A 114 2.22 0.23 6.77
CA ALA A 114 1.48 1.41 7.22
C ALA A 114 1.38 1.46 8.77
N VAL A 115 1.03 0.34 9.41
CA VAL A 115 0.97 0.23 10.88
C VAL A 115 2.32 0.51 11.53
N SER A 116 3.42 0.07 10.92
CA SER A 116 4.77 0.31 11.45
C SER A 116 5.11 1.79 11.56
N LYS A 117 4.55 2.62 10.67
CA LYS A 117 4.74 4.08 10.62
C LYS A 117 3.76 4.86 11.51
N MET A 118 2.66 4.25 11.95
CA MET A 118 1.68 4.92 12.81
C MET A 118 2.18 5.14 14.24
N SER A 119 1.57 6.07 14.95
CA SER A 119 1.87 6.37 16.36
C SER A 119 0.64 6.67 17.22
N ASN A 120 -0.49 7.02 16.60
CA ASN A 120 -1.73 7.35 17.29
C ASN A 120 -2.31 6.12 18.01
N GLN A 121 -2.41 6.19 19.33
CA GLN A 121 -2.79 5.05 20.18
C GLN A 121 -4.22 4.55 19.91
N SER A 122 -5.17 5.44 19.60
CA SER A 122 -6.55 5.04 19.30
C SER A 122 -6.65 4.30 17.96
N LYS A 123 -5.95 4.80 16.93
CA LYS A 123 -5.87 4.13 15.63
C LYS A 123 -5.12 2.79 15.71
N LEU A 124 -4.02 2.73 16.46
CA LEU A 124 -3.29 1.48 16.71
C LEU A 124 -4.18 0.47 17.44
N PHE A 125 -4.96 0.90 18.43
CA PHE A 125 -5.89 0.01 19.13
C PHE A 125 -6.98 -0.54 18.20
N HIS A 126 -7.49 0.28 17.29
CA HIS A 126 -8.42 -0.17 16.26
C HIS A 126 -7.83 -1.31 15.42
N ILE A 127 -6.64 -1.11 14.85
CA ILE A 127 -5.96 -2.16 14.06
C ILE A 127 -5.69 -3.41 14.92
N ALA A 128 -5.19 -3.22 16.14
CA ALA A 128 -4.88 -4.30 17.07
C ALA A 128 -6.10 -5.12 17.50
N SER A 129 -7.31 -4.57 17.37
CA SER A 129 -8.56 -5.24 17.76
C SER A 129 -9.28 -5.88 16.58
N PHE A 130 -9.11 -5.33 15.36
CA PHE A 130 -10.00 -5.63 14.24
C PHE A 130 -9.32 -6.13 12.96
N ASP A 131 -7.99 -6.02 12.78
CA ASP A 131 -7.36 -6.57 11.56
C ASP A 131 -7.47 -8.10 11.52
N ASP A 132 -7.84 -8.64 10.36
CA ASP A 132 -7.99 -10.08 10.19
C ASP A 132 -6.65 -10.83 10.26
N ASP A 133 -5.55 -10.20 9.81
CA ASP A 133 -4.21 -10.76 9.87
C ASP A 133 -3.61 -10.61 11.28
N VAL A 134 -3.39 -11.75 11.94
CA VAL A 134 -2.83 -11.82 13.30
C VAL A 134 -1.48 -11.12 13.39
N ALA A 135 -0.64 -11.23 12.37
CA ALA A 135 0.68 -10.59 12.39
C ALA A 135 0.55 -9.05 12.32
N THR A 136 -0.38 -8.51 11.54
CA THR A 136 -0.71 -7.07 11.54
C THR A 136 -1.21 -6.61 12.92
N ARG A 137 -2.13 -7.35 13.54
CA ARG A 137 -2.58 -7.05 14.92
C ARG A 137 -1.40 -7.00 15.89
N LYS A 138 -0.48 -7.98 15.83
CA LYS A 138 0.71 -8.02 16.70
C LYS A 138 1.65 -6.84 16.52
N ILE A 139 1.83 -6.32 15.30
CA ILE A 139 2.61 -5.08 15.08
C ILE A 139 1.94 -3.91 15.79
N ALA A 140 0.61 -3.79 15.68
CA ALA A 140 -0.13 -2.73 16.36
C ALA A 140 -0.06 -2.88 17.89
N ILE A 141 -0.25 -4.10 18.43
CA ILE A 141 -0.11 -4.42 19.86
C ILE A 141 1.27 -4.01 20.38
N ASN A 142 2.33 -4.31 19.65
CA ASN A 142 3.70 -3.96 20.06
C ASN A 142 3.90 -2.45 20.24
N LYS A 143 3.15 -1.63 19.49
CA LYS A 143 3.20 -0.16 19.53
C LYS A 143 2.22 0.48 20.52
N LEU A 144 1.34 -0.32 21.14
CA LEU A 144 0.43 0.15 22.19
C LEU A 144 1.17 0.30 23.53
N ASN A 145 0.86 1.38 24.23
CA ASN A 145 1.33 1.66 25.59
C ASN A 145 0.19 1.91 26.59
N ASP A 146 -1.02 2.17 26.09
CA ASP A 146 -2.20 2.36 26.94
C ASP A 146 -2.59 1.03 27.64
N GLN A 147 -2.58 1.06 28.97
CA GLN A 147 -2.80 -0.14 29.80
C GLN A 147 -4.25 -0.64 29.72
N ALA A 148 -5.24 0.22 29.45
CA ALA A 148 -6.62 -0.20 29.28
C ALA A 148 -6.82 -0.94 27.94
N ASN A 149 -6.22 -0.43 26.87
CA ASN A 149 -6.24 -1.05 25.55
C ASN A 149 -5.51 -2.40 25.54
N LEU A 150 -4.33 -2.48 26.17
CA LEU A 150 -3.59 -3.75 26.30
C LEU A 150 -4.41 -4.78 27.10
N PHE A 151 -5.04 -4.37 28.20
CA PHE A 151 -5.91 -5.25 28.98
C PHE A 151 -7.14 -5.71 28.20
N HIS A 152 -7.75 -4.83 27.38
CA HIS A 152 -8.84 -5.22 26.49
C HIS A 152 -8.40 -6.34 25.54
N ILE A 153 -7.27 -6.17 24.86
CA ILE A 153 -6.75 -7.17 23.91
C ILE A 153 -6.41 -8.48 24.63
N ALA A 154 -5.75 -8.40 25.80
CA ALA A 154 -5.45 -9.57 26.62
C ALA A 154 -6.72 -10.34 27.01
N SER A 155 -7.83 -9.64 27.25
CA SER A 155 -9.09 -10.23 27.69
C SER A 155 -9.94 -10.79 26.54
N PHE A 156 -9.87 -10.20 25.34
CA PHE A 156 -10.88 -10.41 24.29
C PHE A 156 -10.36 -10.77 22.90
N ASP A 157 -9.06 -10.65 22.57
CA ASP A 157 -8.57 -11.06 21.24
C ASP A 157 -8.79 -12.57 21.05
N LYS A 158 -9.22 -12.97 19.86
CA LYS A 158 -9.46 -14.38 19.49
C LYS A 158 -8.17 -15.21 19.37
N ASP A 159 -7.03 -14.57 19.10
CA ASP A 159 -5.72 -15.22 18.95
C ASP A 159 -4.97 -15.24 20.30
N THR A 160 -4.77 -16.43 20.85
CA THR A 160 -4.05 -16.63 22.12
C THR A 160 -2.67 -15.98 22.14
N ALA A 161 -1.95 -15.97 21.02
CA ALA A 161 -0.63 -15.35 20.98
C ALA A 161 -0.67 -13.81 20.99
N SER A 162 -1.69 -13.18 20.39
CA SER A 162 -1.98 -11.74 20.58
C SER A 162 -2.33 -11.42 22.02
N ARG A 163 -3.16 -12.26 22.67
CA ARG A 163 -3.51 -12.10 24.09
C ARG A 163 -2.27 -12.15 24.98
N LYS A 164 -1.40 -13.15 24.80
CA LYS A 164 -0.13 -13.28 25.54
C LYS A 164 0.79 -12.08 25.32
N LEU A 165 0.92 -11.62 24.07
CA LEU A 165 1.71 -10.43 23.76
C LEU A 165 1.18 -9.21 24.51
N ALA A 166 -0.13 -9.02 24.57
CA ALA A 166 -0.72 -7.94 25.33
C ALA A 166 -0.42 -8.07 26.83
N VAL A 167 -0.57 -9.26 27.43
CA VAL A 167 -0.24 -9.51 28.85
C VAL A 167 1.21 -9.17 29.17
N SER A 168 2.16 -9.57 28.33
CA SER A 168 3.59 -9.26 28.55
C SER A 168 3.92 -7.76 28.57
N LYS A 169 3.01 -6.92 28.06
CA LYS A 169 3.16 -5.46 28.02
C LYS A 169 2.36 -4.75 29.13
N ILE A 170 1.57 -5.48 29.93
CA ILE A 170 0.83 -4.89 31.05
C ILE A 170 1.77 -4.75 32.25
N ASN A 171 1.80 -3.57 32.86
CA ASN A 171 2.50 -3.29 34.11
C ASN A 171 1.57 -2.80 35.23
N ASP A 172 0.28 -2.64 34.94
CA ASP A 172 -0.75 -2.29 35.90
C ASP A 172 -1.15 -3.50 36.76
N LYS A 173 -0.84 -3.44 38.07
CA LYS A 173 -1.06 -4.56 39.01
C LYS A 173 -2.52 -4.95 39.15
N GLN A 174 -3.45 -3.99 39.04
CA GLN A 174 -4.88 -4.28 39.15
C GLN A 174 -5.37 -5.11 37.96
N ARG A 175 -4.95 -4.76 36.73
CA ARG A 175 -5.26 -5.52 35.52
C ARG A 175 -4.64 -6.90 35.53
N LEU A 176 -3.38 -7.03 35.96
CA LEU A 176 -2.74 -8.34 36.09
C LEU A 176 -3.49 -9.25 37.09
N ASN A 177 -3.85 -8.73 38.27
CA ASN A 177 -4.66 -9.47 39.24
C ASN A 177 -6.03 -9.87 38.67
N HIS A 178 -6.66 -9.00 37.88
CA HIS A 178 -7.90 -9.35 37.19
C HIS A 178 -7.71 -10.51 36.21
N ILE A 179 -6.67 -10.48 35.37
CA ILE A 179 -6.38 -11.60 34.46
C ILE A 179 -6.14 -12.88 35.28
N ILE A 180 -5.34 -12.82 36.34
CA ILE A 180 -5.07 -14.00 37.20
C ILE A 180 -6.37 -14.61 37.75
N ALA A 181 -7.30 -13.77 38.19
CA ALA A 181 -8.55 -14.22 38.83
C ALA A 181 -9.57 -14.81 37.84
N PHE A 182 -9.62 -14.31 36.61
CA PHE A 182 -10.73 -14.61 35.68
C PHE A 182 -10.31 -15.32 34.38
N GLU A 183 -9.01 -15.33 34.05
CA GLU A 183 -8.52 -16.01 32.86
C GLU A 183 -8.77 -17.52 32.94
N LYS A 184 -9.23 -18.12 31.85
CA LYS A 184 -9.44 -19.58 31.76
C LYS A 184 -8.23 -20.29 31.18
N ASP A 185 -7.51 -19.65 30.25
CA ASP A 185 -6.29 -20.17 29.67
C ASP A 185 -5.14 -20.15 30.70
N ASN A 186 -4.65 -21.34 31.07
CA ASN A 186 -3.62 -21.46 32.10
C ASN A 186 -2.31 -20.77 31.71
N GLU A 187 -1.91 -20.80 30.44
CA GLU A 187 -0.65 -20.20 30.00
C GLU A 187 -0.71 -18.68 30.07
N ILE A 188 -1.88 -18.08 29.80
CA ILE A 188 -2.10 -16.64 29.97
C ILE A 188 -2.13 -16.27 31.46
N ARG A 189 -2.78 -17.10 32.31
CA ARG A 189 -2.83 -16.86 33.76
C ARG A 189 -1.43 -16.90 34.38
N GLU A 190 -0.62 -17.89 34.02
CA GLU A 190 0.77 -18.03 34.47
C GLU A 190 1.64 -16.87 33.97
N LEU A 191 1.48 -16.46 32.71
CA LEU A 191 2.19 -15.30 32.19
C LEU A 191 1.85 -14.02 32.96
N ALA A 192 0.57 -13.80 33.31
CA ALA A 192 0.15 -12.65 34.10
C ALA A 192 0.71 -12.69 35.53
N LEU A 193 0.79 -13.87 36.14
CA LEU A 193 1.42 -14.06 37.46
C LEU A 193 2.91 -13.73 37.42
N ASN A 194 3.64 -14.24 36.43
CA ASN A 194 5.07 -13.94 36.25
C ASN A 194 5.28 -12.43 36.03
N GLN A 195 4.45 -11.81 35.19
CA GLN A 195 4.50 -10.37 34.93
C GLN A 195 4.23 -9.55 36.20
N LEU A 196 3.33 -10.00 37.08
CA LEU A 196 3.04 -9.34 38.36
C LEU A 196 4.21 -9.43 39.35
N GLN A 197 4.96 -10.53 39.33
CA GLN A 197 6.12 -10.75 40.22
C GLN A 197 7.34 -9.91 39.83
N HIS A 198 7.44 -9.50 38.56
CA HIS A 198 8.56 -8.72 38.03
C HIS A 198 8.30 -7.21 37.93
N ASN A 199 7.07 -6.73 38.22
CA ASN A 199 6.67 -5.32 38.24
C ASN A 199 6.40 -4.81 39.68
#